data_AF-A0A7W8CJK1-F1
#
_entry.id   AF-A0A7W8CJK1-F1
#
_cell.length_a   1.000
_cell.length_b   1.000
_cell.length_c   1.000
_cell.angle_alpha   90.00
_cell.angle_beta   90.00
_cell.angle_gamma   90.00
#
_symmetry.space_group_name_H-M   'P 1'
#
loop_
_entity.id
_entity.type
_entity.pdbx_description
1 polymer ?
#
loop_
_entity_poly.entity_id
_entity_poly.type
_entity_poly.pdbx_seq_one_letter_code
_entity_poly.pdbx_strand_id
1 'polypeptide(L)'
;MTTTRTWVTHYAKNATTTPGTSYLAWHAPELWRRFTITLRRLLDSHLRAIGEPAKSVRLNYVKVTELQRRAIPHFHAVIRLDAPPVPGEPPTTPGTSITSVELAALVQQAAAGVAVRVIDPDSPGEGGGRLLRFGAQTDTQPLQSASASAPGEVTPVRSRRSVAAYLAKYVTKSVADFGVGIRRMSPLAVAELDVSTHVRAILTTITGLSTYRAYQGMERWLHTLGYRGHITTKSRLFSTTMGALRAYRATWTRQHHNDLVVTPTIDSNEWEFDRAGLCSLGERVLILSAAQRMIEHRHTVREHLRAHDPPPHPGWLT
;
A
#
# COMPACT_ATOMS: atom_id res chain seq x y z
N MET A 1 -15.08 -13.05 -17.31
CA MET A 1 -13.95 -12.40 -16.61
C MET A 1 -13.36 -13.36 -15.59
N THR A 2 -12.18 -13.93 -15.86
CA THR A 2 -11.42 -14.68 -14.85
C THR A 2 -10.73 -13.69 -13.93
N THR A 3 -11.31 -13.48 -12.75
CA THR A 3 -10.78 -12.57 -11.74
C THR A 3 -10.44 -13.38 -10.50
N THR A 4 -9.25 -13.14 -9.95
CA THR A 4 -8.82 -13.77 -8.71
C THR A 4 -8.38 -12.68 -7.74
N ARG A 5 -8.87 -12.78 -6.51
CA ARG A 5 -8.37 -12.01 -5.38
C ARG A 5 -7.13 -12.69 -4.86
N THR A 6 -6.11 -11.90 -4.61
CA THR A 6 -4.89 -12.37 -3.99
C THR A 6 -4.59 -11.51 -2.77
N TRP A 7 -4.54 -12.17 -1.64
CA TRP A 7 -3.87 -11.73 -0.44
C TRP A 7 -2.43 -12.20 -0.51
N VAL A 8 -1.48 -11.27 -0.45
CA VAL A 8 -0.10 -11.63 -0.17
C VAL A 8 0.22 -11.03 1.19
N THR A 9 -0.03 -11.83 2.24
CA THR A 9 0.26 -11.45 3.61
C THR A 9 1.65 -11.98 3.97
N HIS A 10 2.55 -11.07 4.38
CA HIS A 10 3.93 -11.44 4.68
C HIS A 10 4.08 -11.90 6.14
N TYR A 11 4.85 -12.98 6.26
CA TYR A 11 5.75 -13.31 7.34
C TYR A 11 6.99 -13.95 6.70
N ALA A 12 8.02 -13.16 6.38
CA ALA A 12 9.31 -13.77 6.08
C ALA A 12 9.77 -14.46 7.37
N LYS A 13 10.30 -15.69 7.30
CA LYS A 13 10.90 -16.36 8.47
C LYS A 13 11.96 -15.49 9.20
N ASN A 14 12.43 -14.41 8.56
CA ASN A 14 13.45 -13.49 9.06
C ASN A 14 12.90 -12.08 9.40
N ALA A 15 11.60 -11.81 9.32
CA ALA A 15 10.96 -10.52 9.64
C ALA A 15 10.54 -10.39 11.11
N THR A 16 10.99 -11.30 11.98
CA THR A 16 10.79 -11.21 13.43
C THR A 16 11.64 -10.12 14.08
N THR A 17 12.70 -9.69 13.39
CA THR A 17 13.64 -8.67 13.86
C THR A 17 13.38 -7.30 13.21
N THR A 18 13.76 -6.25 13.91
CA THR A 18 13.67 -4.86 13.44
C THR A 18 14.45 -4.63 12.13
N PRO A 19 15.71 -5.10 11.96
CA PRO A 19 16.42 -5.03 10.68
C PRO A 19 15.68 -5.76 9.56
N GLY A 20 15.16 -6.96 9.83
CA GLY A 20 14.36 -7.72 8.87
C GLY A 20 13.15 -6.94 8.35
N THR A 21 12.44 -6.24 9.24
CA THR A 21 11.31 -5.38 8.87
C THR A 21 11.75 -4.22 7.97
N SER A 22 12.84 -3.53 8.31
CA SER A 22 13.36 -2.40 7.55
C SER A 22 13.83 -2.80 6.14
N TYR A 23 14.53 -3.93 6.01
CA TYR A 23 14.91 -4.48 4.70
C TYR A 23 13.68 -4.86 3.87
N LEU A 24 12.73 -5.56 4.48
CA LEU A 24 11.50 -5.98 3.80
C LEU A 24 10.72 -4.76 3.30
N ALA A 25 10.57 -3.72 4.12
CA ALA A 25 9.86 -2.50 3.74
C ALA A 25 10.52 -1.77 2.55
N TRP A 26 11.84 -1.63 2.59
CA TRP A 26 12.62 -0.99 1.53
C TRP A 26 12.57 -1.74 0.19
N HIS A 27 12.61 -3.07 0.26
CA HIS A 27 12.64 -3.94 -0.91
C HIS A 27 11.26 -4.49 -1.32
N ALA A 28 10.19 -4.16 -0.60
CA ALA A 28 8.82 -4.57 -0.94
C ALA A 28 8.41 -4.21 -2.39
N PRO A 29 8.76 -3.03 -2.95
CA PRO A 29 8.52 -2.75 -4.37
C PRO A 29 9.24 -3.70 -5.33
N GLU A 30 10.45 -4.15 -4.99
CA GLU A 30 11.23 -5.10 -5.80
C GLU A 30 10.65 -6.51 -5.71
N LEU A 31 10.23 -6.95 -4.52
CA LEU A 31 9.48 -8.21 -4.36
C LEU A 31 8.23 -8.22 -5.23
N TRP A 32 7.45 -7.12 -5.21
CA TRP A 32 6.27 -6.98 -6.07
C TRP A 32 6.63 -7.03 -7.57
N ARG A 33 7.70 -6.35 -7.98
CA ARG A 33 8.18 -6.42 -9.37
C ARG A 33 8.47 -7.86 -9.78
N ARG A 34 9.27 -8.58 -9.00
CA ARG A 34 9.62 -9.99 -9.26
C ARG A 34 8.41 -10.90 -9.27
N PHE A 35 7.45 -10.69 -8.37
CA PHE A 35 6.15 -11.37 -8.38
C PHE A 35 5.42 -11.20 -9.70
N THR A 36 5.23 -9.97 -10.16
CA THR A 36 4.49 -9.74 -11.42
C THR A 36 5.21 -10.30 -12.66
N ILE A 37 6.55 -10.35 -12.65
CA ILE A 37 7.34 -10.97 -13.72
C ILE A 37 7.17 -12.50 -13.68
N THR A 38 7.32 -13.09 -12.49
CA THR A 38 7.20 -14.55 -12.28
C THR A 38 5.81 -15.04 -12.63
N LEU A 39 4.77 -14.33 -12.18
CA LEU A 39 3.39 -14.68 -12.47
C LEU A 39 3.08 -14.65 -13.97
N ARG A 40 3.58 -13.65 -14.72
CA ARG A 40 3.43 -13.63 -16.18
C ARG A 40 4.11 -14.81 -16.87
N ARG A 41 5.32 -15.18 -16.42
CA ARG A 41 6.05 -16.34 -16.95
C ARG A 41 5.34 -17.66 -16.66
N LEU A 42 4.82 -17.83 -15.44
CA LEU A 42 4.04 -19.00 -15.06
C LEU A 42 2.75 -19.08 -15.86
N LEU A 43 2.06 -17.96 -16.05
CA LEU A 43 0.87 -17.88 -16.90
C LEU A 43 1.17 -18.26 -18.35
N ASP A 44 2.21 -17.70 -18.96
CA ASP A 44 2.61 -18.05 -20.33
C ASP A 44 2.98 -19.54 -20.47
N SER A 45 3.61 -20.12 -19.44
CA SER A 45 3.97 -21.54 -19.42
C SER A 45 2.73 -22.43 -19.28
N HIS A 46 1.78 -22.04 -18.43
CA HIS A 46 0.53 -22.75 -18.24
C HIS A 46 -0.36 -22.71 -19.48
N LEU A 47 -0.47 -21.56 -20.15
CA LEU A 47 -1.20 -21.43 -21.43
C LEU A 47 -0.65 -22.38 -22.49
N ARG A 48 0.68 -22.46 -22.63
CA ARG A 48 1.31 -23.40 -23.55
C ARG A 48 1.00 -24.85 -23.20
N ALA A 49 0.96 -25.19 -21.92
CA ALA A 49 0.66 -26.55 -21.46
C ALA A 49 -0.78 -26.98 -21.78
N ILE A 50 -1.73 -26.05 -21.79
CA ILE A 50 -3.13 -26.30 -22.17
C ILE A 50 -3.42 -26.08 -23.67
N GLY A 51 -2.38 -25.91 -24.49
CA GLY A 51 -2.49 -25.75 -25.95
C GLY A 51 -2.90 -24.34 -26.41
N GLU A 52 -2.90 -23.36 -25.52
CA GLU A 52 -3.21 -21.96 -25.85
C GLU A 52 -1.94 -21.15 -26.17
N PRO A 53 -2.02 -20.15 -27.08
CA PRO A 53 -0.88 -19.29 -27.38
C PRO A 53 -0.41 -18.51 -26.14
N ALA A 54 0.91 -18.46 -25.92
CA ALA A 54 1.46 -17.54 -24.93
C ALA A 54 1.05 -16.10 -25.26
N LYS A 55 0.76 -15.27 -24.24
CA LYS A 55 0.24 -13.91 -24.40
C LYS A 55 -1.15 -13.80 -25.07
N SER A 56 -1.90 -14.90 -25.21
CA SER A 56 -3.33 -14.86 -25.61
C SER A 56 -4.20 -14.08 -24.62
N VAL A 57 -3.69 -13.87 -23.40
CA VAL A 57 -4.35 -13.11 -22.34
C VAL A 57 -3.40 -12.06 -21.76
N ARG A 58 -3.98 -11.01 -21.19
CA ARG A 58 -3.26 -9.94 -20.51
C ARG A 58 -3.54 -9.98 -19.01
N LEU A 59 -2.47 -10.02 -18.23
CA LEU A 59 -2.54 -9.88 -16.78
C LEU A 59 -2.64 -8.40 -16.37
N ASN A 60 -3.74 -8.05 -15.72
CA ASN A 60 -3.98 -6.75 -15.12
C ASN A 60 -4.14 -6.87 -13.60
N TYR A 61 -3.72 -5.83 -12.88
CA TYR A 61 -3.84 -5.82 -11.42
C TYR A 61 -4.06 -4.42 -10.86
N VAL A 62 -4.64 -4.38 -9.67
CA VAL A 62 -4.48 -3.29 -8.71
C VAL A 62 -3.97 -3.89 -7.41
N LYS A 63 -3.03 -3.20 -6.77
CA LYS A 63 -2.56 -3.53 -5.43
C LYS A 63 -2.71 -2.34 -4.50
N VAL A 64 -2.96 -2.63 -3.24
CA VAL A 64 -2.89 -1.72 -2.10
C VAL A 64 -1.87 -2.29 -1.12
N THR A 65 -1.05 -1.42 -0.55
CA THR A 65 -0.07 -1.76 0.47
C THR A 65 -0.54 -1.22 1.81
N GLU A 66 -0.80 -2.12 2.76
CA GLU A 66 -1.11 -1.79 4.16
C GLU A 66 0.13 -2.04 5.01
N LEU A 67 0.38 -1.24 6.05
CA LEU A 67 1.31 -1.63 7.11
C LEU A 67 0.53 -2.30 8.25
N GLN A 68 0.79 -3.58 8.52
CA GLN A 68 0.16 -4.27 9.65
C GLN A 68 0.75 -3.85 11.00
N ARG A 69 0.18 -4.33 12.12
CA ARG A 69 0.59 -4.02 13.51
C ARG A 69 2.11 -4.01 13.78
N ARG A 70 2.90 -4.80 13.05
CA ARG A 70 4.38 -4.83 13.17
C ARG A 70 5.12 -3.88 12.22
N ALA A 71 4.40 -2.99 11.54
CA ALA A 71 4.87 -2.09 10.47
C ALA A 71 5.46 -2.81 9.25
N ILE A 72 5.09 -4.08 9.05
CA ILE A 72 5.47 -4.85 7.88
C ILE A 72 4.49 -4.52 6.74
N PRO A 73 4.96 -4.30 5.49
CA PRO A 73 4.07 -4.13 4.37
C PRO A 73 3.34 -5.40 3.94
N HIS A 74 2.05 -5.25 3.72
CA HIS A 74 1.11 -6.28 3.30
C HIS A 74 0.45 -5.87 2.00
N PHE A 75 0.42 -6.77 1.01
CA PHE A 75 -0.18 -6.47 -0.29
C PHE A 75 -1.57 -7.09 -0.41
N HIS A 76 -2.55 -6.24 -0.69
CA HIS A 76 -3.88 -6.63 -1.12
C HIS A 76 -3.97 -6.41 -2.62
N ALA A 77 -4.16 -7.47 -3.40
CA ALA A 77 -4.21 -7.38 -4.84
C ALA A 77 -5.49 -7.98 -5.42
N VAL A 78 -5.98 -7.35 -6.48
CA VAL A 78 -6.99 -7.92 -7.37
C VAL A 78 -6.31 -8.12 -8.70
N ILE A 79 -6.27 -9.37 -9.16
CA ILE A 79 -5.60 -9.77 -10.39
C ILE A 79 -6.67 -10.31 -11.34
N ARG A 80 -6.63 -9.84 -12.58
CA ARG A 80 -7.61 -10.17 -13.62
C ARG A 80 -6.90 -10.51 -14.91
N LEU A 81 -7.47 -11.44 -15.66
CA LEU A 81 -7.10 -11.70 -17.05
C LEU A 81 -8.10 -11.01 -17.98
N ASP A 82 -7.56 -10.26 -18.93
CA ASP A 82 -8.31 -9.59 -19.99
C ASP A 82 -7.85 -10.12 -21.35
N ALA A 83 -8.69 -9.98 -22.38
CA ALA A 83 -8.23 -10.19 -23.75
C ALA A 83 -7.12 -9.17 -24.12
N PRO A 84 -6.32 -9.44 -25.17
CA PRO A 84 -5.39 -8.46 -25.71
C PRO A 84 -6.15 -7.16 -26.04
N PRO A 85 -5.59 -5.98 -25.69
CA PRO A 85 -6.33 -4.74 -25.82
C PRO A 85 -6.47 -4.34 -27.29
N VAL A 86 -7.68 -3.92 -27.65
CA VAL A 86 -7.94 -3.18 -28.89
C VAL A 86 -7.92 -1.68 -28.56
N PRO A 87 -7.13 -0.85 -29.25
CA PRO A 87 -7.08 0.58 -29.01
C PRO A 87 -8.47 1.23 -29.07
N GLY A 88 -8.83 2.01 -28.05
CA GLY A 88 -10.14 2.68 -27.98
C GLY A 88 -11.27 1.83 -27.38
N GLU A 89 -11.08 0.53 -27.21
CA GLU A 89 -12.12 -0.36 -26.68
C GLU A 89 -11.94 -0.65 -25.18
N PRO A 90 -13.04 -0.90 -24.45
CA PRO A 90 -12.98 -1.32 -23.06
C PRO A 90 -12.34 -2.71 -22.92
N PRO A 91 -11.74 -3.05 -21.78
CA PRO A 91 -11.23 -4.40 -21.52
C PRO A 91 -12.34 -5.45 -21.63
N THR A 92 -12.10 -6.48 -22.44
CA THR A 92 -13.02 -7.60 -22.67
C THR A 92 -12.54 -8.89 -21.97
N THR A 93 -13.47 -9.83 -21.79
CA THR A 93 -13.13 -11.14 -21.21
C THR A 93 -12.24 -11.92 -22.19
N PRO A 94 -11.15 -12.55 -21.73
CA PRO A 94 -10.28 -13.35 -22.60
C PRO A 94 -10.99 -14.62 -23.06
N GLY A 95 -10.76 -15.02 -24.32
CA GLY A 95 -11.20 -16.30 -24.88
C GLY A 95 -10.25 -17.45 -24.49
N THR A 96 -10.12 -17.69 -23.19
CA THR A 96 -9.18 -18.66 -22.59
C THR A 96 -9.95 -19.65 -21.72
N SER A 97 -9.45 -20.88 -21.67
CA SER A 97 -9.94 -21.95 -20.82
C SER A 97 -9.43 -21.86 -19.37
N ILE A 98 -8.44 -21.00 -19.09
CA ILE A 98 -7.90 -20.84 -17.73
C ILE A 98 -8.97 -20.34 -16.75
N THR A 99 -9.17 -21.13 -15.70
CA THR A 99 -10.11 -20.87 -14.64
C THR A 99 -9.54 -19.90 -13.59
N SER A 100 -10.43 -19.34 -12.77
CA SER A 100 -10.03 -18.45 -11.67
C SER A 100 -9.32 -19.19 -10.53
N VAL A 101 -9.54 -20.51 -10.44
CA VAL A 101 -8.86 -21.41 -9.51
C VAL A 101 -7.43 -21.67 -9.99
N GLU A 102 -7.22 -21.95 -11.27
CA GLU A 102 -5.88 -22.11 -11.83
C GLU A 102 -5.08 -20.80 -11.72
N LEU A 103 -5.69 -19.66 -12.02
CA LEU A 103 -5.06 -18.36 -11.79
C LEU A 103 -4.70 -18.16 -10.31
N ALA A 104 -5.55 -18.58 -9.37
CA ALA A 104 -5.25 -18.54 -7.94
C ALA A 104 -4.05 -19.40 -7.56
N ALA A 105 -3.93 -20.59 -8.14
CA ALA A 105 -2.78 -21.48 -7.93
C ALA A 105 -1.49 -20.90 -8.51
N LEU A 106 -1.52 -20.35 -9.73
CA LEU A 106 -0.35 -19.69 -10.35
C LEU A 106 0.12 -18.49 -9.53
N VAL A 107 -0.81 -17.75 -8.92
CA VAL A 107 -0.47 -16.65 -8.03
C VAL A 107 0.23 -17.14 -6.76
N GLN A 108 -0.28 -18.21 -6.12
CA GLN A 108 0.37 -18.82 -4.96
C GLN A 108 1.78 -19.28 -5.29
N GLN A 109 1.93 -19.98 -6.43
CA GLN A 109 3.22 -20.44 -6.91
C GLN A 109 4.19 -19.29 -7.19
N ALA A 110 3.72 -18.21 -7.82
CA ALA A 110 4.52 -17.02 -8.07
C ALA A 110 4.98 -16.35 -6.76
N ALA A 111 4.09 -16.23 -5.76
CA ALA A 111 4.43 -15.66 -4.47
C ALA A 111 5.46 -16.52 -3.73
N ALA A 112 5.28 -17.85 -3.70
CA ALA A 112 6.20 -18.78 -3.05
C ALA A 112 7.59 -18.81 -3.70
N GLY A 113 7.67 -18.65 -5.02
CA GLY A 113 8.92 -18.72 -5.79
C GLY A 113 9.79 -17.46 -5.77
N VAL A 114 9.27 -16.31 -5.32
CA VAL A 114 10.00 -15.04 -5.38
C VAL A 114 10.89 -14.84 -4.17
N ALA A 115 12.16 -14.53 -4.45
CA ALA A 115 13.13 -14.11 -3.45
C ALA A 115 13.99 -12.94 -3.94
N VAL A 116 14.47 -12.11 -3.02
CA VAL A 116 15.41 -11.00 -3.25
C VAL A 116 16.56 -11.14 -2.26
N ARG A 117 17.78 -11.31 -2.75
CA ARG A 117 18.99 -11.24 -1.91
C ARG A 117 19.37 -9.77 -1.73
N VAL A 118 19.57 -9.34 -0.50
CA VAL A 118 19.94 -7.96 -0.14
C VAL A 118 21.21 -7.96 0.68
N ILE A 119 21.97 -6.86 0.64
CA ILE A 119 23.22 -6.73 1.38
C ILE A 119 22.87 -6.53 2.85
N ASP A 120 23.40 -7.34 3.75
CA ASP A 120 23.22 -7.17 5.20
C ASP A 120 24.57 -6.70 5.75
N PRO A 121 24.75 -5.40 6.06
CA PRO A 121 26.04 -4.86 6.48
C PRO A 121 26.56 -5.49 7.78
N ASP A 122 25.65 -6.00 8.62
CA ASP A 122 25.98 -6.66 9.87
C ASP A 122 26.34 -8.15 9.67
N SER A 123 26.45 -8.62 8.41
CA SER A 123 26.86 -9.98 8.04
C SER A 123 27.76 -9.99 6.80
N PRO A 124 29.04 -9.56 6.92
CA PRO A 124 29.91 -9.23 5.78
C PRO A 124 30.68 -10.40 5.12
N GLY A 125 30.39 -11.67 5.44
CA GLY A 125 31.11 -12.85 4.89
C GLY A 125 30.78 -13.18 3.41
N GLU A 126 31.49 -14.15 2.81
CA GLU A 126 31.12 -14.70 1.49
C GLU A 126 29.77 -15.43 1.58
N GLY A 127 28.76 -14.93 0.85
CA GLY A 127 27.35 -15.29 1.05
C GLY A 127 26.56 -14.29 1.90
N GLY A 128 27.24 -13.25 2.40
CA GLY A 128 26.73 -12.13 3.15
C GLY A 128 25.55 -11.47 2.45
N GLY A 129 24.45 -11.39 3.17
CA GLY A 129 23.21 -10.85 2.66
C GLY A 129 21.98 -11.66 3.08
N ARG A 130 20.89 -10.94 3.27
CA ARG A 130 19.61 -11.50 3.69
C ARG A 130 18.78 -11.89 2.49
N LEU A 131 18.18 -13.07 2.54
CA LEU A 131 17.19 -13.48 1.54
C LEU A 131 15.78 -13.06 1.99
N LEU A 132 15.19 -12.12 1.27
CA LEU A 132 13.82 -11.65 1.47
C LEU A 132 12.87 -12.45 0.57
N ARG A 133 11.72 -12.86 1.11
CA ARG A 133 10.68 -13.63 0.41
C ARG A 133 9.30 -13.15 0.86
N PHE A 134 8.29 -13.45 0.06
CA PHE A 134 6.91 -13.46 0.57
C PHE A 134 6.79 -14.48 1.71
N GLY A 135 5.90 -14.20 2.66
CA GLY A 135 5.66 -15.16 3.73
C GLY A 135 4.73 -16.29 3.36
N ALA A 136 4.55 -17.21 4.29
CA ALA A 136 3.66 -18.35 4.13
C ALA A 136 2.17 -17.98 4.05
N GLN A 137 1.79 -16.77 4.49
CA GLN A 137 0.40 -16.31 4.52
C GLN A 137 -0.03 -15.70 3.18
N THR A 138 0.01 -16.48 2.10
CA THR A 138 -0.62 -16.05 0.84
C THR A 138 -1.99 -16.71 0.77
N ASP A 139 -3.06 -15.92 0.71
CA ASP A 139 -4.43 -16.42 0.54
C ASP A 139 -4.90 -15.99 -0.85
N THR A 140 -5.42 -16.90 -1.67
CA THR A 140 -5.94 -16.58 -3.01
C THR A 140 -7.35 -17.10 -3.12
N GLN A 141 -8.26 -16.21 -3.48
CA GLN A 141 -9.67 -16.53 -3.60
C GLN A 141 -10.16 -16.11 -4.99
N PRO A 142 -10.67 -17.05 -5.80
CA PRO A 142 -11.42 -16.70 -6.99
C PRO A 142 -12.47 -15.63 -6.71
N LEU A 143 -12.58 -14.63 -7.57
CA LEU A 143 -13.67 -13.65 -7.55
C LEU A 143 -14.63 -14.00 -8.67
N GLN A 144 -15.82 -14.46 -8.30
CA GLN A 144 -16.88 -14.71 -9.27
C GLN A 144 -17.40 -13.38 -9.82
N SER A 145 -17.51 -13.30 -11.14
CA SER A 145 -18.17 -12.19 -11.80
C SER A 145 -19.69 -12.40 -11.72
N ALA A 146 -20.45 -11.35 -11.42
CA ALA A 146 -21.90 -11.35 -11.19
C ALA A 146 -22.77 -11.69 -12.43
N SER A 147 -22.27 -12.46 -13.40
CA SER A 147 -22.96 -12.79 -14.64
C SER A 147 -22.85 -14.29 -14.92
N ALA A 148 -23.37 -15.09 -14.00
CA ALA A 148 -23.81 -16.47 -14.22
C ALA A 148 -24.30 -17.03 -12.88
N SER A 149 -25.46 -16.59 -12.41
CA SER A 149 -26.21 -17.34 -11.40
C SER A 149 -27.42 -17.91 -12.12
N ALA A 150 -27.56 -19.24 -12.11
CA ALA A 150 -28.83 -19.89 -12.41
C ALA A 150 -29.87 -19.40 -11.38
N PRO A 151 -31.17 -19.36 -11.74
CA PRO A 151 -32.21 -18.94 -10.81
C PRO A 151 -32.26 -19.92 -9.63
N GLY A 152 -31.95 -19.45 -8.41
CA GLY A 152 -32.22 -20.21 -7.18
C GLY A 152 -31.05 -20.42 -6.22
N GLU A 153 -29.79 -20.16 -6.62
CA GLU A 153 -28.65 -20.40 -5.73
C GLU A 153 -28.18 -19.10 -5.05
N VAL A 154 -28.48 -18.96 -3.75
CA VAL A 154 -28.07 -17.82 -2.91
C VAL A 154 -26.61 -17.99 -2.50
N THR A 155 -25.69 -17.92 -3.45
CA THR A 155 -24.27 -17.68 -3.16
C THR A 155 -24.01 -16.17 -3.12
N PRO A 156 -23.22 -15.65 -2.17
CA PRO A 156 -23.02 -14.20 -2.03
C PRO A 156 -22.27 -13.64 -3.23
N VAL A 157 -23.04 -13.09 -4.18
CA VAL A 157 -22.56 -12.45 -5.42
C VAL A 157 -21.68 -11.26 -5.08
N ARG A 158 -20.35 -11.44 -5.12
CA ARG A 158 -19.38 -10.34 -4.91
C ARG A 158 -19.24 -9.50 -6.18
N SER A 159 -20.14 -8.54 -6.35
CA SER A 159 -20.18 -7.60 -7.49
C SER A 159 -18.91 -6.74 -7.64
N ARG A 160 -18.74 -6.03 -8.78
CA ARG A 160 -17.66 -5.04 -8.99
C ARG A 160 -17.57 -3.98 -7.89
N ARG A 161 -18.70 -3.61 -7.26
CA ARG A 161 -18.73 -2.71 -6.09
C ARG A 161 -18.06 -3.32 -4.86
N SER A 162 -18.14 -4.65 -4.69
CA SER A 162 -17.44 -5.39 -3.63
C SER A 162 -15.92 -5.26 -3.77
N VAL A 163 -15.39 -5.28 -5.00
CA VAL A 163 -13.94 -5.10 -5.26
C VAL A 163 -13.47 -3.70 -4.89
N ALA A 164 -14.24 -2.66 -5.24
CA ALA A 164 -13.91 -1.28 -4.90
C ALA A 164 -14.01 -1.01 -3.39
N ALA A 165 -15.09 -1.46 -2.75
CA ALA A 165 -15.26 -1.37 -1.30
C ALA A 165 -14.17 -2.14 -0.55
N TYR A 166 -13.81 -3.33 -1.06
CA TYR A 166 -12.70 -4.11 -0.54
C TYR A 166 -11.41 -3.32 -0.59
N LEU A 167 -11.00 -2.78 -1.74
CA LEU A 167 -9.76 -1.99 -1.84
C LEU A 167 -9.82 -0.74 -0.96
N ALA A 168 -10.95 -0.05 -0.91
CA ALA A 168 -11.15 1.15 -0.10
C ALA A 168 -10.88 0.90 1.39
N LYS A 169 -11.26 -0.28 1.91
CA LYS A 169 -10.96 -0.69 3.29
C LYS A 169 -9.47 -0.63 3.64
N TYR A 170 -8.59 -0.89 2.68
CA TYR A 170 -7.15 -0.98 2.90
C TYR A 170 -6.40 0.31 2.54
N VAL A 171 -7.00 1.17 1.71
CA VAL A 171 -6.40 2.46 1.34
C VAL A 171 -6.39 3.43 2.53
N THR A 172 -7.31 3.29 3.47
CA THR A 172 -7.46 4.22 4.61
C THR A 172 -6.57 3.91 5.80
N LYS A 173 -5.92 2.74 5.85
CA LYS A 173 -5.01 2.40 6.94
C LYS A 173 -3.70 3.16 6.78
N SER A 174 -3.38 3.94 7.80
CA SER A 174 -2.35 4.97 7.72
C SER A 174 -1.18 4.62 8.62
N VAL A 175 0.00 5.12 8.25
CA VAL A 175 1.17 5.18 9.14
C VAL A 175 0.91 5.99 10.41
N ALA A 176 -0.13 6.85 10.39
CA ALA A 176 -0.58 7.61 11.54
C ALA A 176 -0.99 6.72 12.72
N ASP A 177 -1.47 5.50 12.46
CA ASP A 177 -1.82 4.53 13.50
C ASP A 177 -0.57 4.07 14.31
N PHE A 178 0.63 4.32 13.78
CA PHE A 178 1.91 4.09 14.47
C PHE A 178 2.48 5.34 15.15
N GLY A 179 1.73 6.45 15.20
CA GLY A 179 2.19 7.73 15.74
C GLY A 179 3.18 8.48 14.82
N VAL A 180 3.28 8.06 13.55
CA VAL A 180 4.16 8.69 12.56
C VAL A 180 3.35 9.64 11.67
N GLY A 181 3.83 10.88 11.56
CA GLY A 181 3.22 11.89 10.71
C GLY A 181 3.28 11.55 9.22
N ILE A 182 2.33 12.07 8.44
CA ILE A 182 2.23 11.84 6.98
C ILE A 182 3.37 12.55 6.23
N ARG A 183 4.00 13.56 6.83
CA ARG A 183 5.05 14.36 6.21
C ARG A 183 6.43 13.74 6.47
N ARG A 184 7.34 13.97 5.52
CA ARG A 184 8.77 13.66 5.71
C ARG A 184 9.29 14.29 6.99
N MET A 185 10.18 13.58 7.66
CA MET A 185 10.78 14.01 8.91
C MET A 185 12.29 13.79 8.88
N SER A 186 13.01 14.63 9.62
CA SER A 186 14.44 14.50 9.85
C SER A 186 14.73 13.29 10.76
N PRO A 187 15.85 12.57 10.55
CA PRO A 187 16.35 11.57 11.50
C PRO A 187 16.43 12.07 12.94
N LEU A 188 16.77 13.36 13.14
CA LEU A 188 16.90 13.97 14.46
C LEU A 188 15.57 14.01 15.24
N ALA A 189 14.44 14.01 14.52
CA ALA A 189 13.11 14.01 15.14
C ALA A 189 12.73 12.65 15.75
N VAL A 190 13.44 11.56 15.39
CA VAL A 190 13.08 10.19 15.80
C VAL A 190 13.08 10.02 17.32
N ALA A 191 14.00 10.66 18.04
CA ALA A 191 14.05 10.62 19.51
C ALA A 191 12.80 11.30 20.13
N GLU A 192 12.26 12.31 19.44
CA GLU A 192 11.17 13.14 19.93
C GLU A 192 9.77 12.72 19.45
N LEU A 193 9.64 11.58 18.78
CA LEU A 193 8.35 11.03 18.38
C LEU A 193 7.64 10.35 19.55
N ASP A 194 6.33 10.52 19.67
CA ASP A 194 5.51 9.79 20.62
C ASP A 194 5.01 8.50 19.96
N VAL A 195 5.87 7.49 19.98
CA VAL A 195 5.67 6.20 19.31
C VAL A 195 6.12 5.07 20.22
N SER A 196 5.56 3.88 19.99
CA SER A 196 5.97 2.67 20.71
C SER A 196 7.47 2.36 20.55
N THR A 197 8.04 1.63 21.51
CA THR A 197 9.43 1.16 21.48
C THR A 197 9.75 0.40 20.19
N HIS A 198 8.82 -0.44 19.72
CA HIS A 198 8.97 -1.19 18.46
C HIS A 198 9.10 -0.27 17.24
N VAL A 199 8.21 0.72 17.12
CA VAL A 199 8.24 1.68 16.00
C VAL A 199 9.51 2.54 16.06
N ARG A 200 9.91 2.98 17.25
CA ARG A 200 11.17 3.71 17.44
C ARG A 200 12.37 2.87 17.00
N ALA A 201 12.42 1.59 17.38
CA ALA A 201 13.49 0.69 16.95
C ALA A 201 13.56 0.58 15.42
N ILE A 202 12.41 0.50 14.72
CA ILE A 202 12.38 0.48 13.24
C ILE A 202 13.00 1.75 12.67
N LEU A 203 12.58 2.92 13.18
CA LEU A 203 13.09 4.21 12.73
C LEU A 203 14.60 4.34 12.97
N THR A 204 15.08 3.97 14.16
CA THR A 204 16.52 3.95 14.50
C THR A 204 17.31 2.99 13.60
N THR A 205 16.72 1.83 13.28
CA THR A 205 17.34 0.87 12.37
C THR A 205 17.45 1.45 10.96
N ILE A 206 16.42 2.13 10.46
CA ILE A 206 16.45 2.81 9.15
C ILE A 206 17.54 3.89 9.12
N THR A 207 17.66 4.69 10.17
CA THR A 207 18.72 5.71 10.25
C THR A 207 20.10 5.08 10.26
N GLY A 208 20.31 4.02 11.04
CA GLY A 208 21.57 3.27 11.05
C GLY A 208 21.91 2.68 9.68
N LEU A 209 20.95 2.00 9.05
CA LEU A 209 21.14 1.43 7.72
C LEU A 209 21.49 2.46 6.66
N SER A 210 20.92 3.67 6.73
CA SER A 210 21.15 4.71 5.74
C SER A 210 22.59 5.23 5.64
N THR A 211 23.44 4.92 6.64
CA THR A 211 24.88 5.21 6.64
C THR A 211 25.66 4.33 5.65
N TYR A 212 25.14 3.14 5.33
CA TYR A 212 25.74 2.24 4.37
C TYR A 212 25.37 2.62 2.94
N ARG A 213 26.35 2.59 2.03
CA ARG A 213 26.17 2.93 0.60
C ARG A 213 24.99 2.21 -0.06
N ALA A 214 24.73 0.95 0.30
CA ALA A 214 23.64 0.14 -0.25
C ALA A 214 22.23 0.69 0.08
N TYR A 215 22.10 1.47 1.15
CA TYR A 215 20.84 1.97 1.69
C TYR A 215 20.81 3.50 1.80
N GLN A 216 21.69 4.18 1.07
CA GLN A 216 21.76 5.64 1.10
C GLN A 216 20.40 6.28 0.79
N GLY A 217 19.95 7.17 1.67
CA GLY A 217 18.68 7.87 1.53
C GLY A 217 17.44 7.08 1.93
N MET A 218 17.60 5.94 2.61
CA MET A 218 16.50 5.22 3.26
C MET A 218 15.74 6.11 4.26
N GLU A 219 16.46 7.01 4.94
CA GLU A 219 15.92 8.01 5.86
C GLU A 219 14.86 8.95 5.26
N ARG A 220 14.87 9.16 3.93
CA ARG A 220 13.81 9.97 3.25
C ARG A 220 12.42 9.36 3.42
N TRP A 221 12.35 8.10 3.82
CA TRP A 221 11.15 7.28 3.97
C TRP A 221 10.88 6.90 5.43
N LEU A 222 11.45 7.65 6.39
CA LEU A 222 11.11 7.48 7.82
C LEU A 222 9.60 7.63 8.07
N HIS A 223 8.97 8.60 7.41
CA HIS A 223 7.52 8.85 7.46
C HIS A 223 6.66 7.69 6.92
N THR A 224 7.27 6.70 6.26
CA THR A 224 6.59 5.49 5.77
C THR A 224 7.22 4.22 6.34
N LEU A 225 7.96 4.32 7.45
CA LEU A 225 8.64 3.20 8.11
C LEU A 225 9.52 2.39 7.14
N GLY A 226 10.18 3.10 6.21
CA GLY A 226 11.10 2.52 5.21
C GLY A 226 10.41 2.04 3.93
N TYR A 227 9.08 2.03 3.84
CA TYR A 227 8.38 1.66 2.61
C TYR A 227 8.46 2.80 1.58
N ARG A 228 9.20 2.57 0.49
CA ARG A 228 9.41 3.57 -0.59
C ARG A 228 8.47 3.45 -1.79
N GLY A 229 7.45 2.63 -1.69
CA GLY A 229 6.50 2.39 -2.78
C GLY A 229 5.24 3.25 -2.68
N HIS A 230 4.40 3.18 -3.70
CA HIS A 230 3.06 3.76 -3.62
C HIS A 230 2.14 2.84 -2.81
N ILE A 231 1.26 3.43 -2.00
CA ILE A 231 0.21 2.70 -1.27
C ILE A 231 -0.67 1.95 -2.28
N THR A 232 -1.18 2.65 -3.30
CA THR A 232 -1.97 2.04 -4.37
C THR A 232 -1.19 2.03 -5.67
N THR A 233 -1.13 0.89 -6.35
CA THR A 233 -0.52 0.75 -7.69
C THR A 233 -1.44 -0.06 -8.58
N LYS A 234 -1.66 0.37 -9.82
CA LYS A 234 -2.46 -0.39 -10.80
C LYS A 234 -1.70 -0.57 -12.12
N SER A 235 -2.00 -1.64 -12.85
CA SER A 235 -1.59 -1.77 -14.24
C SER A 235 -2.32 -0.74 -15.11
N ARG A 236 -1.71 -0.35 -16.24
CA ARG A 236 -2.21 0.72 -17.12
C ARG A 236 -3.67 0.54 -17.55
N LEU A 237 -4.09 -0.70 -17.79
CA LEU A 237 -5.43 -1.05 -18.31
C LEU A 237 -6.36 -1.67 -17.25
N PHE A 238 -6.00 -1.62 -15.96
CA PHE A 238 -6.86 -2.20 -14.92
C PHE A 238 -8.19 -1.44 -14.78
N SER A 239 -8.13 -0.11 -14.83
CA SER A 239 -9.28 0.77 -14.69
C SER A 239 -9.08 2.09 -15.43
N THR A 240 -10.17 2.85 -15.60
CA THR A 240 -10.14 4.23 -16.08
C THR A 240 -9.20 5.12 -15.25
N THR A 241 -8.73 6.23 -15.83
CA THR A 241 -7.78 7.13 -15.17
C THR A 241 -8.48 7.96 -14.08
N MET A 242 -7.72 8.40 -13.07
CA MET A 242 -8.26 9.34 -12.08
C MET A 242 -8.67 10.67 -12.72
N GLY A 243 -7.97 11.10 -13.77
CA GLY A 243 -8.34 12.28 -14.56
C GLY A 243 -9.71 12.13 -15.20
N ALA A 244 -9.97 10.99 -15.87
CA ALA A 244 -11.28 10.70 -16.45
C ALA A 244 -12.39 10.64 -15.38
N LEU A 245 -12.12 10.02 -14.22
CA LEU A 245 -13.08 10.00 -13.11
C LEU A 245 -13.34 11.40 -12.52
N ARG A 246 -12.32 12.26 -12.43
CA ARG A 246 -12.47 13.64 -11.97
C ARG A 246 -13.27 14.47 -12.96
N ALA A 247 -12.99 14.34 -14.27
CA ALA A 247 -13.74 15.00 -15.32
C ALA A 247 -15.21 14.57 -15.32
N TYR A 248 -15.47 13.26 -15.20
CA TYR A 248 -16.82 12.72 -15.10
C TYR A 248 -17.58 13.24 -13.87
N ARG A 249 -16.92 13.31 -12.71
CA ARG A 249 -17.53 13.91 -11.50
C ARG A 249 -17.82 15.39 -11.71
N ALA A 250 -16.90 16.15 -12.32
CA ALA A 250 -17.11 17.57 -12.58
C ALA A 250 -18.28 17.81 -13.56
N THR A 251 -18.42 17.00 -14.61
CA THR A 251 -19.59 17.06 -15.51
C THR A 251 -20.88 16.69 -14.80
N TRP A 252 -20.85 15.61 -14.00
CA TRP A 252 -22.01 15.17 -13.23
C TRP A 252 -22.46 16.24 -12.22
N THR A 253 -21.52 16.82 -11.47
CA THR A 253 -21.81 17.92 -10.54
C THR A 253 -22.39 19.13 -11.26
N ARG A 254 -21.84 19.54 -12.43
CA ARG A 254 -22.42 20.65 -13.21
C ARG A 254 -23.84 20.39 -13.67
N GLN A 255 -24.13 19.18 -14.15
CA GLN A 255 -25.47 18.80 -14.62
C GLN A 255 -26.47 18.78 -13.45
N HIS A 256 -26.11 18.18 -12.32
CA HIS A 256 -27.00 18.04 -11.16
C HIS A 256 -27.11 19.33 -10.33
N HIS A 257 -26.16 20.26 -10.46
CA HIS A 257 -26.27 21.60 -9.88
C HIS A 257 -27.16 22.52 -10.74
N ASN A 258 -27.37 22.20 -12.03
CA ASN A 258 -28.30 22.92 -12.91
C ASN A 258 -29.77 22.55 -12.63
N ASP A 259 -30.05 21.32 -12.19
CA ASP A 259 -31.41 20.88 -11.83
C ASP A 259 -31.92 21.45 -10.49
N LEU A 260 -31.05 22.09 -9.70
CA LEU A 260 -31.39 22.79 -8.45
C LEU A 260 -31.46 24.33 -8.62
N VAL A 261 -31.39 24.83 -9.86
CA VAL A 261 -31.54 26.27 -10.13
C VAL A 261 -33.02 26.65 -10.02
N VAL A 262 -33.45 26.96 -8.80
CA VAL A 262 -34.29 28.15 -8.61
C VAL A 262 -33.45 29.30 -9.13
N THR A 263 -33.90 30.00 -10.17
CA THR A 263 -33.23 31.20 -10.69
C THR A 263 -32.95 32.13 -9.52
N PRO A 264 -31.72 32.25 -9.00
CA PRO A 264 -31.44 33.24 -8.01
C PRO A 264 -31.37 34.55 -8.77
N THR A 265 -32.04 35.58 -8.29
CA THR A 265 -31.65 36.95 -8.61
C THR A 265 -30.17 37.04 -8.21
N ILE A 266 -29.26 36.95 -9.19
CA ILE A 266 -27.83 37.08 -8.94
C ILE A 266 -27.61 38.55 -8.65
N ASP A 267 -27.65 38.90 -7.36
CA ASP A 267 -26.95 40.08 -6.89
C ASP A 267 -25.47 39.81 -7.17
N SER A 268 -24.86 40.62 -8.02
CA SER A 268 -23.48 40.46 -8.47
C SER A 268 -22.52 40.76 -7.32
N ASN A 269 -22.44 39.86 -6.35
CA ASN A 269 -21.38 39.90 -5.35
C ASN A 269 -20.13 39.32 -5.99
N GLU A 270 -19.30 40.21 -6.53
CA GLU A 270 -17.94 39.91 -6.97
C GLU A 270 -17.16 39.36 -5.77
N TRP A 271 -16.89 38.06 -5.78
CA TRP A 271 -16.00 37.45 -4.81
C TRP A 271 -14.56 37.68 -5.25
N GLU A 272 -13.90 38.66 -4.64
CA GLU A 272 -12.45 38.83 -4.74
C GLU A 272 -11.75 37.93 -3.72
N PHE A 273 -10.66 37.29 -4.14
CA PHE A 273 -9.78 36.59 -3.22
C PHE A 273 -9.08 37.62 -2.32
N ASP A 274 -9.49 37.70 -1.07
CA ASP A 274 -8.92 38.64 -0.10
C ASP A 274 -7.48 38.23 0.30
N ARG A 275 -7.27 37.01 0.83
CA ARG A 275 -5.96 36.49 1.27
C ARG A 275 -6.03 35.08 1.86
N ALA A 276 -4.87 34.43 2.01
CA ALA A 276 -4.70 33.20 2.80
C ALA A 276 -3.45 33.27 3.69
N GLY A 277 -3.59 33.06 5.00
CA GLY A 277 -2.48 33.10 5.98
C GLY A 277 -2.95 33.51 7.38
N LEU A 278 -2.02 33.54 8.34
CA LEU A 278 -2.30 34.05 9.70
C LEU A 278 -2.32 35.58 9.66
N CYS A 279 -3.45 36.16 10.05
CA CYS A 279 -3.77 37.53 9.72
C CYS A 279 -3.18 38.57 10.66
N SER A 280 -2.83 38.16 11.87
CA SER A 280 -2.26 39.04 12.89
C SER A 280 -1.09 38.37 13.61
N LEU A 281 -0.27 39.21 14.23
CA LEU A 281 0.75 38.73 15.16
C LEU A 281 0.12 37.93 16.30
N GLY A 282 -1.10 38.30 16.73
CA GLY A 282 -1.89 37.58 17.74
C GLY A 282 -2.24 36.16 17.32
N GLU A 283 -2.76 35.95 16.11
CA GLU A 283 -3.04 34.61 15.59
C GLU A 283 -1.78 33.76 15.47
N ARG A 284 -0.67 34.37 15.02
CA ARG A 284 0.63 33.71 14.94
C ARG A 284 1.14 33.29 16.32
N VAL A 285 1.00 34.15 17.32
CA VAL A 285 1.35 33.86 18.72
C VAL A 285 0.45 32.77 19.28
N LEU A 286 -0.86 32.78 19.01
CA LEU A 286 -1.78 31.75 19.49
C LEU A 286 -1.43 30.38 18.91
N ILE A 287 -1.14 30.27 17.61
CA ILE A 287 -0.76 28.99 17.01
C ILE A 287 0.62 28.53 17.48
N LEU A 288 1.62 29.42 17.52
CA LEU A 288 2.96 29.05 17.99
C LEU A 288 2.96 28.65 19.47
N SER A 289 2.22 29.37 20.32
CA SER A 289 2.08 29.03 21.74
C SER A 289 1.27 27.75 21.95
N ALA A 290 0.26 27.46 21.14
CA ALA A 290 -0.45 26.18 21.16
C ALA A 290 0.48 25.02 20.73
N ALA A 291 1.28 25.21 19.69
CA ALA A 291 2.27 24.24 19.25
C ALA A 291 3.33 23.98 20.33
N GLN A 292 3.84 25.05 20.97
CA GLN A 292 4.82 24.98 22.04
C GLN A 292 4.27 24.26 23.29
N ARG A 293 3.06 24.63 23.75
CA ARG A 293 2.39 23.93 24.86
C ARG A 293 2.19 22.44 24.56
N MET A 294 1.89 22.09 23.32
CA MET A 294 1.71 20.69 22.93
C MET A 294 3.04 19.92 22.81
N ILE A 295 4.17 20.61 22.58
CA ILE A 295 5.52 20.05 22.69
C ILE A 295 5.85 19.84 24.18
N GLU A 296 5.70 20.87 25.01
CA GLU A 296 5.97 20.83 26.45
C GLU A 296 5.17 19.74 27.15
N HIS A 297 3.85 19.67 26.89
CA HIS A 297 2.99 18.62 27.42
C HIS A 297 3.48 17.22 27.04
N ARG A 298 3.96 17.02 25.79
CA ARG A 298 4.54 15.75 25.36
C ARG A 298 5.83 15.41 26.12
N HIS A 299 6.68 16.41 26.40
CA HIS A 299 7.90 16.20 27.22
C HIS A 299 7.54 15.82 28.65
N THR A 300 6.63 16.55 29.29
CA THR A 300 6.18 16.25 30.66
C THR A 300 5.55 14.87 30.77
N VAL A 301 4.68 14.48 29.82
CA VAL A 301 4.09 13.14 29.79
C VAL A 301 5.18 12.07 29.60
N ARG A 302 6.19 12.31 28.75
CA ARG A 302 7.32 11.38 28.59
C ARG A 302 8.15 11.21 29.85
N GLU A 303 8.50 12.31 30.51
CA GLU A 303 9.27 12.26 31.76
C GLU A 303 8.50 11.48 32.83
N HIS A 304 7.18 11.71 32.90
CA HIS A 304 6.32 10.96 33.80
C HIS A 304 6.27 9.46 33.47
N LEU A 305 6.11 9.08 32.20
CA LEU A 305 6.13 7.67 31.77
C LEU A 305 7.49 7.01 32.02
N ARG A 306 8.61 7.70 31.75
CA ARG A 306 9.97 7.19 32.04
C ARG A 306 10.23 6.99 33.53
N ALA A 307 9.65 7.83 34.38
CA ALA A 307 9.76 7.68 35.83
C ALA A 307 8.95 6.50 36.39
N HIS A 308 7.95 6.01 35.65
CA HIS A 308 7.02 4.97 36.09
C HIS A 308 7.11 3.65 35.29
N ASP A 309 8.02 3.56 34.31
CA ASP A 309 8.27 2.32 33.58
C ASP A 309 9.08 1.35 34.47
N PRO A 310 8.60 0.13 34.74
CA PRO A 310 9.40 -0.88 35.43
C PRO A 310 10.61 -1.28 34.58
N PRO A 311 11.75 -1.65 35.18
CA PRO A 311 12.93 -2.06 34.44
C PRO A 311 12.62 -3.24 33.51
N PRO A 312 13.26 -3.32 32.33
CA PRO A 312 12.97 -4.36 31.36
C PRO A 312 13.25 -5.75 31.94
N HIS A 313 12.33 -6.69 31.71
CA HIS A 313 12.53 -8.10 32.06
C HIS A 313 13.76 -8.66 31.32
N PRO A 314 14.68 -9.37 32.00
CA PRO A 314 15.94 -9.84 31.44
C PRO A 314 15.82 -10.91 30.32
N GLY A 315 14.61 -11.31 29.91
CA GLY A 315 14.39 -12.37 28.91
C GLY A 315 14.39 -11.92 27.44
N TRP A 316 14.65 -10.66 27.13
CA TRP A 316 14.57 -10.11 25.75
C TRP A 316 15.92 -9.90 25.05
N LEU A 317 16.98 -10.52 25.55
CA LEU A 317 18.30 -10.54 24.91
C LEU A 317 18.74 -11.98 24.62
N THR A 318 18.06 -12.64 23.69
CA THR A 318 18.57 -13.77 22.89
C THR A 318 17.84 -13.84 21.56
#